data_AF-A0A956KKX0-F1
#
_entry.id   AF-A0A956KKX0-F1
#
_cell.length_a   1.000
_cell.length_b   1.000
_cell.length_c   1.000
_cell.angle_alpha   90.00
_cell.angle_beta   90.00
_cell.angle_gamma   90.00
#
_symmetry.space_group_name_H-M   'P 1'
#
loop_
_entity.id
_entity.type
_entity.pdbx_description
1 polymer ?
#
loop_
_entity_poly.entity_id
_entity_poly.type
_entity_poly.pdbx_seq_one_letter_code
_entity_poly.pdbx_strand_id
1 'polypeptide(L)'
;NKDADKKADDKAEDKADKADDKTDDKADDKKAADGGEAADAGQAADPGSAAVAPANPGEAGPAYFAISLKGIAKLDGGTWSLIAADENRFVSDMFIGPDGAVYVLDFQGLHKIVDDKLEKVVEFGYKDIGSVSHLGMTKTGDLWATNYKGVGLYKQADKSWTITEKEKVGDGGVDMLTDVAVGGDGTPWVSGSKVILKLAGDKWTNVDLAALGDNPYIFRMGTSPTGDVFGQTSRELVKLGDKVEKIEINSKNFMGYSAAMEFGPTGKVAVSSSLCDLARLDPAAPADVWLVNKEELDCLSFQALALDGQDRVWVASREGLSVVGPDKKATEYGTGTVMELVGTVSHIAVVGAGPSLPAAGPAHTGGITGKVLMDGTAIANSKIEMCPSPQIFGSGTPCGSSKIKFEGTTNDKGEFSFENVPLGDYNVAVEIDGKWRSNYIPSFATKMKEGASYDVGAVTYSKM
;
A
#
# COMPACT_ATOMS: atom_id res chain seq x y z
N ASN A 1 53.15 -22.40 40.29
CA ASN A 1 54.05 -22.15 41.44
C ASN A 1 54.71 -20.79 41.21
N LYS A 2 54.44 -19.83 42.12
CA LYS A 2 54.77 -18.38 42.11
C LYS A 2 53.92 -17.52 41.19
N ASP A 3 52.89 -16.83 41.70
CA ASP A 3 52.87 -15.59 42.54
C ASP A 3 53.07 -14.33 41.67
N ALA A 4 52.45 -13.17 41.83
CA ALA A 4 51.22 -12.64 42.43
C ALA A 4 51.28 -11.10 42.21
N ASP A 5 50.13 -10.46 41.95
CA ASP A 5 49.70 -9.08 42.27
C ASP A 5 50.67 -7.87 42.34
N LYS A 6 50.31 -6.76 41.64
CA LYS A 6 49.72 -5.53 42.24
C LYS A 6 49.56 -4.34 41.25
N LYS A 7 48.35 -3.72 41.27
CA LYS A 7 47.98 -2.28 41.44
C LYS A 7 48.85 -1.15 40.84
N ALA A 8 48.37 0.02 40.38
CA ALA A 8 47.07 0.71 40.37
C ALA A 8 47.18 2.06 39.59
N ASP A 9 46.01 2.61 39.24
CA ASP A 9 45.55 4.02 39.17
C ASP A 9 46.02 5.08 38.12
N ASP A 10 44.97 5.76 37.62
CA ASP A 10 44.79 7.17 37.23
C ASP A 10 45.47 7.77 35.99
N LYS A 11 44.65 8.18 34.98
CA LYS A 11 44.22 9.59 34.81
C LYS A 11 43.28 9.81 33.62
N ALA A 12 42.28 10.65 33.86
CA ALA A 12 41.34 11.22 32.90
C ALA A 12 41.98 12.23 31.93
N GLU A 13 41.36 12.42 30.76
CA GLU A 13 41.10 13.76 30.18
C GLU A 13 40.05 13.67 29.07
N ASP A 14 38.84 14.12 29.40
CA ASP A 14 37.79 14.52 28.47
C ASP A 14 38.22 15.79 27.72
N LYS A 15 37.99 15.84 26.40
CA LYS A 15 37.92 17.09 25.64
C LYS A 15 36.59 17.17 24.90
N ALA A 16 35.74 18.04 25.45
CA ALA A 16 34.57 18.60 24.80
C ALA A 16 34.99 19.78 23.92
N ASP A 17 34.62 19.76 22.64
CA ASP A 17 34.70 20.93 21.76
C ASP A 17 33.30 21.47 21.46
N LYS A 18 33.08 22.62 22.10
CA LYS A 18 32.28 23.81 21.84
C LYS A 18 31.32 23.83 20.64
N ALA A 19 30.09 24.21 21.01
CA ALA A 19 29.05 24.80 20.19
C ALA A 19 29.48 26.14 19.59
N ASP A 20 29.13 26.36 18.32
CA ASP A 20 29.04 27.68 17.71
C ASP A 20 27.57 28.06 17.57
N ASP A 21 27.20 29.05 18.38
CA ASP A 21 25.95 29.78 18.37
C ASP A 21 26.15 31.01 17.47
N LYS A 22 25.38 31.11 16.39
CA LYS A 22 25.23 32.35 15.62
C LYS A 22 23.77 32.58 15.26
N THR A 23 23.16 33.42 16.08
CA THR A 23 22.12 34.39 15.76
C THR A 23 22.28 35.00 14.36
N ASP A 24 21.20 35.03 13.59
CA ASP A 24 20.90 36.10 12.65
C ASP A 24 19.44 36.54 12.82
N ASP A 25 19.30 37.83 13.11
CA ASP A 25 18.07 38.56 13.36
C ASP A 25 17.61 39.25 12.06
N LYS A 26 16.29 39.21 11.82
CA LYS A 26 15.44 40.23 11.19
C LYS A 26 15.64 40.69 9.73
N ALA A 27 14.57 40.49 8.96
CA ALA A 27 13.64 41.51 8.43
C ALA A 27 13.35 41.35 6.93
N ASP A 28 12.10 41.06 6.56
CA ASP A 28 11.21 42.09 5.99
C ASP A 28 9.85 41.49 5.61
N ASP A 29 8.84 41.86 6.39
CA ASP A 29 7.43 41.68 6.09
C ASP A 29 7.00 42.68 5.00
N LYS A 30 6.50 42.16 3.87
CA LYS A 30 5.74 42.97 2.90
C LYS A 30 4.45 42.27 2.48
N LYS A 31 3.41 42.63 3.24
CA LYS A 31 1.98 42.74 2.95
C LYS A 31 1.57 42.74 1.44
N ALA A 32 0.71 41.79 1.08
CA ALA A 32 -0.29 41.88 0.01
C ALA A 32 -1.55 41.10 0.48
N ALA A 33 -2.62 41.79 0.87
CA ALA A 33 -3.83 42.02 0.06
C ALA A 33 -4.55 40.69 -0.25
N ASP A 34 -5.46 40.25 0.61
CA ASP A 34 -6.88 40.63 0.67
C ASP A 34 -7.63 40.28 -0.63
N GLY A 35 -8.39 39.20 -0.54
CA GLY A 35 -9.10 38.53 -1.62
C GLY A 35 -9.92 37.39 -1.01
N GLY A 36 -10.86 37.75 -0.13
CA GLY A 36 -11.82 36.82 0.45
C GLY A 36 -12.77 36.30 -0.62
N GLU A 37 -12.54 35.07 -1.07
CA GLU A 37 -13.53 34.27 -1.78
C GLU A 37 -14.22 33.40 -0.73
N ALA A 38 -15.51 33.67 -0.52
CA ALA A 38 -16.34 32.93 0.43
C ALA A 38 -16.41 31.46 -0.01
N ALA A 39 -15.84 30.58 0.80
CA ALA A 39 -16.06 29.15 0.69
C ALA A 39 -17.56 28.88 0.84
N ASP A 40 -18.19 28.44 -0.25
CA ASP A 40 -19.53 27.91 -0.25
C ASP A 40 -19.55 26.70 0.69
N ALA A 41 -20.24 26.86 1.81
CA ALA A 41 -20.41 25.81 2.81
C ALA A 41 -21.28 24.73 2.18
N GLY A 42 -20.63 23.74 1.57
CA GLY A 42 -21.23 22.57 0.97
C GLY A 42 -22.35 22.04 1.85
N GLN A 43 -23.55 22.03 1.27
CA GLN A 43 -24.77 21.49 1.85
C GLN A 43 -24.48 20.07 2.36
N ALA A 44 -24.55 19.89 3.69
CA ALA A 44 -24.36 18.60 4.33
C ALA A 44 -25.32 17.58 3.71
N ALA A 45 -24.78 16.44 3.28
CA ALA A 45 -25.56 15.32 2.74
C ALA A 45 -26.67 14.92 3.73
N ASP A 46 -27.84 14.63 3.18
CA ASP A 46 -29.03 14.19 3.93
C ASP A 46 -28.70 12.88 4.66
N PRO A 47 -28.75 12.82 6.00
CA PRO A 47 -28.46 11.61 6.78
C PRO A 47 -29.49 10.49 6.58
N GLY A 48 -30.49 10.67 5.71
CA GLY A 48 -31.53 9.70 5.42
C GLY A 48 -31.27 8.72 4.26
N SER A 49 -30.11 8.76 3.59
CA SER A 49 -29.80 7.76 2.57
C SER A 49 -29.73 6.38 3.24
N ALA A 50 -30.73 5.53 2.95
CA ALA A 50 -30.87 4.23 3.59
C ALA A 50 -29.59 3.42 3.41
N ALA A 51 -29.03 2.90 4.51
CA ALA A 51 -27.87 2.04 4.45
C ALA A 51 -28.13 0.88 3.49
N VAL A 52 -27.30 0.76 2.47
CA VAL A 52 -27.30 -0.40 1.56
C VAL A 52 -26.99 -1.61 2.42
N ALA A 53 -27.82 -2.65 2.38
CA ALA A 53 -27.50 -3.88 3.08
C ALA A 53 -26.20 -4.46 2.50
N PRO A 54 -25.30 -5.02 3.33
CA PRO A 54 -24.08 -5.63 2.81
C PRO A 54 -24.45 -6.67 1.76
N ALA A 55 -23.78 -6.61 0.60
CA ALA A 55 -24.03 -7.53 -0.51
C ALA A 55 -23.88 -8.97 -0.01
N ASN A 56 -24.84 -9.82 -0.37
CA ASN A 56 -24.71 -11.24 -0.08
C ASN A 56 -23.44 -11.76 -0.78
N PRO A 57 -22.62 -12.64 -0.16
CA PRO A 57 -21.39 -13.14 -0.77
C PRO A 57 -21.57 -13.73 -2.18
N GLY A 58 -22.78 -14.19 -2.53
CA GLY A 58 -23.12 -14.71 -3.85
C GLY A 58 -23.66 -13.70 -4.88
N GLU A 59 -23.95 -12.46 -4.48
CA GLU A 59 -24.43 -11.42 -5.41
C GLU A 59 -23.24 -10.77 -6.11
N ALA A 60 -23.30 -10.66 -7.44
CA ALA A 60 -22.30 -9.95 -8.22
C ALA A 60 -22.26 -8.47 -7.81
N GLY A 61 -21.06 -7.94 -7.63
CA GLY A 61 -20.82 -6.53 -7.33
C GLY A 61 -19.62 -5.99 -8.11
N PRO A 62 -19.44 -4.65 -8.13
CA PRO A 62 -18.32 -4.03 -8.83
C PRO A 62 -16.98 -4.29 -8.15
N ALA A 63 -15.90 -4.13 -8.91
CA ALA A 63 -14.53 -4.00 -8.40
C ALA A 63 -14.02 -2.58 -8.63
N TYR A 64 -13.29 -2.04 -7.66
CA TYR A 64 -12.70 -0.71 -7.70
C TYR A 64 -11.19 -0.80 -7.56
N PHE A 65 -10.47 0.09 -8.27
CA PHE A 65 -9.02 0.10 -8.36
C PHE A 65 -8.53 1.53 -8.19
N ALA A 66 -7.80 1.81 -7.11
CA ALA A 66 -7.16 3.10 -6.93
C ALA A 66 -5.91 3.14 -7.81
N ILE A 67 -5.87 4.05 -8.78
CA ILE A 67 -4.75 4.27 -9.69
C ILE A 67 -4.00 5.53 -9.28
N SER A 68 -2.73 5.35 -8.97
CA SER A 68 -1.85 6.45 -8.55
C SER A 68 -1.89 7.60 -9.56
N LEU A 69 -2.23 8.80 -9.08
CA LEU A 69 -2.30 10.05 -9.87
C LEU A 69 -3.32 10.08 -11.02
N LYS A 70 -4.22 9.10 -11.12
CA LYS A 70 -5.23 9.05 -12.19
C LYS A 70 -6.66 9.06 -11.68
N GLY A 71 -6.92 8.43 -10.54
CA GLY A 71 -8.26 8.31 -9.99
C GLY A 71 -8.63 6.87 -9.64
N ILE A 72 -9.93 6.57 -9.66
CA ILE A 72 -10.46 5.25 -9.35
C ILE A 72 -11.10 4.65 -10.60
N ALA A 73 -10.57 3.51 -11.04
CA ALA A 73 -11.19 2.69 -12.06
C ALA A 73 -12.24 1.77 -11.42
N LYS A 74 -13.31 1.49 -12.16
CA LYS A 74 -14.40 0.60 -11.78
C LYS A 74 -14.61 -0.44 -12.87
N LEU A 75 -14.65 -1.71 -12.48
CA LEU A 75 -15.13 -2.80 -13.31
C LEU A 75 -16.51 -3.25 -12.81
N ASP A 76 -17.54 -3.07 -13.64
CA ASP A 76 -18.91 -3.42 -13.30
C ASP A 76 -19.63 -4.01 -14.51
N GLY A 77 -20.30 -5.15 -14.32
CA GLY A 77 -20.95 -5.87 -15.42
C GLY A 77 -20.02 -6.19 -16.60
N GLY A 78 -18.72 -6.35 -16.36
CA GLY A 78 -17.71 -6.56 -17.41
C GLY A 78 -17.27 -5.30 -18.16
N THR A 79 -17.72 -4.13 -17.74
CA THR A 79 -17.36 -2.83 -18.34
C THR A 79 -16.42 -2.06 -17.43
N TRP A 80 -15.33 -1.55 -18.01
CA TRP A 80 -14.39 -0.66 -17.34
C TRP A 80 -14.85 0.80 -17.46
N SER A 81 -14.67 1.57 -16.40
CA SER A 81 -14.92 3.01 -16.36
C SER A 81 -14.01 3.71 -15.35
N LEU A 82 -13.87 5.04 -15.45
CA LEU A 82 -13.13 5.87 -14.50
C LEU A 82 -14.13 6.82 -13.81
N ILE A 83 -14.23 6.74 -12.48
CA ILE A 83 -15.33 7.38 -11.72
C ILE A 83 -14.87 8.57 -10.85
N ALA A 84 -13.56 8.74 -10.66
CA ALA A 84 -12.96 9.86 -9.92
C ALA A 84 -11.69 10.35 -10.62
N ALA A 85 -11.82 10.74 -11.89
CA ALA A 85 -10.69 11.14 -12.72
C ALA A 85 -9.99 12.42 -12.19
N ASP A 86 -8.67 12.50 -12.39
CA ASP A 86 -7.87 13.72 -12.26
C ASP A 86 -7.79 14.36 -10.87
N GLU A 87 -8.12 13.63 -9.80
CA GLU A 87 -8.08 14.24 -8.46
C GLU A 87 -6.67 14.36 -7.86
N ASN A 88 -5.62 13.87 -8.55
CA ASN A 88 -4.23 13.90 -8.08
C ASN A 88 -4.09 13.43 -6.60
N ARG A 89 -4.98 12.52 -6.19
CA ARG A 89 -5.07 12.01 -4.82
C ARG A 89 -4.11 10.85 -4.66
N PHE A 90 -3.38 10.89 -3.55
CA PHE A 90 -2.67 9.74 -3.04
C PHE A 90 -3.64 8.96 -2.14
N VAL A 91 -4.25 7.92 -2.71
CA VAL A 91 -5.03 6.95 -1.96
C VAL A 91 -4.06 6.11 -1.12
N SER A 92 -4.24 6.14 0.20
CA SER A 92 -3.45 5.37 1.16
C SER A 92 -4.12 4.07 1.57
N ASP A 93 -5.44 3.97 1.39
CA ASP A 93 -6.18 2.73 1.60
C ASP A 93 -7.52 2.72 0.82
N MET A 94 -8.03 1.53 0.53
CA MET A 94 -9.37 1.34 -0.01
C MET A 94 -9.94 0.01 0.46
N PHE A 95 -11.10 0.05 1.12
CA PHE A 95 -11.67 -1.12 1.80
C PHE A 95 -13.20 -1.13 1.74
N ILE A 96 -13.79 -2.27 2.09
CA ILE A 96 -15.24 -2.44 2.21
C ILE A 96 -15.62 -2.24 3.69
N GLY A 97 -16.47 -1.26 3.95
CA GLY A 97 -16.96 -0.99 5.31
C GLY A 97 -17.98 -2.02 5.79
N PRO A 98 -18.36 -1.98 7.09
CA PRO A 98 -19.35 -2.89 7.66
C PRO A 98 -20.77 -2.70 7.09
N ASP A 99 -21.04 -1.59 6.40
CA ASP A 99 -22.25 -1.34 5.62
C ASP A 99 -22.16 -1.87 4.17
N GLY A 100 -21.08 -2.55 3.82
CA GLY A 100 -20.84 -3.07 2.46
C GLY A 100 -20.46 -2.02 1.43
N ALA A 101 -20.35 -0.74 1.81
CA ALA A 101 -19.91 0.31 0.90
C ALA A 101 -18.38 0.32 0.75
N VAL A 102 -17.89 0.87 -0.36
CA VAL A 102 -16.46 1.04 -0.59
C VAL A 102 -16.02 2.41 -0.08
N TYR A 103 -15.00 2.40 0.76
CA TYR A 103 -14.37 3.58 1.32
C TYR A 103 -12.97 3.77 0.77
N VAL A 104 -12.60 5.03 0.60
CA VAL A 104 -11.31 5.46 0.06
C VAL A 104 -10.67 6.39 1.08
N LEU A 105 -9.50 6.01 1.56
CA LEU A 105 -8.68 6.80 2.47
C LEU A 105 -7.64 7.55 1.65
N ASP A 106 -7.57 8.87 1.81
CA ASP A 106 -6.48 9.68 1.29
C ASP A 106 -5.91 10.59 2.39
N PHE A 107 -4.97 11.45 2.02
CA PHE A 107 -4.33 12.37 2.97
C PHE A 107 -5.26 13.48 3.51
N GLN A 108 -6.40 13.73 2.84
CA GLN A 108 -7.37 14.76 3.20
C GLN A 108 -8.50 14.19 4.06
N GLY A 109 -8.79 12.90 3.96
CA GLY A 109 -9.92 12.34 4.69
C GLY A 109 -10.29 10.91 4.31
N LEU A 110 -11.46 10.52 4.78
CA LEU A 110 -12.16 9.32 4.37
C LEU A 110 -13.30 9.71 3.44
N HIS A 111 -13.40 9.02 2.32
CA HIS A 111 -14.45 9.15 1.34
C HIS A 111 -15.22 7.84 1.21
N LYS A 112 -16.48 7.93 0.80
CA LYS A 112 -17.34 6.80 0.43
C LYS A 112 -17.67 6.92 -1.06
N ILE A 113 -17.64 5.80 -1.78
CA ILE A 113 -18.10 5.76 -3.17
C ILE A 113 -19.63 5.66 -3.18
N VAL A 114 -20.31 6.70 -3.69
CA VAL A 114 -21.77 6.76 -3.86
C VAL A 114 -22.07 7.26 -5.27
N ASP A 115 -22.86 6.49 -6.02
CA ASP A 115 -23.23 6.82 -7.42
C ASP A 115 -22.02 7.24 -8.27
N ASP A 116 -20.94 6.46 -8.17
CA ASP A 116 -19.68 6.68 -8.90
C ASP A 116 -19.01 8.04 -8.57
N LYS A 117 -19.22 8.56 -7.35
CA LYS A 117 -18.57 9.77 -6.83
C LYS A 117 -17.99 9.53 -5.45
N LEU A 118 -16.95 10.30 -5.11
CA LEU A 118 -16.39 10.33 -3.76
C LEU A 118 -17.14 11.33 -2.87
N GLU A 119 -17.98 10.82 -1.99
CA GLU A 119 -18.61 11.61 -0.93
C GLU A 119 -17.71 11.65 0.30
N LYS A 120 -17.40 12.85 0.80
CA LYS A 120 -16.56 13.02 2.00
C LYS A 120 -17.33 12.52 3.24
N VAL A 121 -16.74 11.57 3.96
CA VAL A 121 -17.26 11.03 5.23
C VAL A 121 -16.69 11.84 6.40
N VAL A 122 -15.38 12.01 6.42
CA VAL A 122 -14.66 12.80 7.44
C VAL A 122 -13.43 13.44 6.82
N GLU A 123 -13.13 14.66 7.25
CA GLU A 123 -11.89 15.38 6.89
C GLU A 123 -10.84 15.20 7.99
N PHE A 124 -9.58 15.00 7.60
CA PHE A 124 -8.46 14.89 8.52
C PHE A 124 -7.72 16.22 8.61
N GLY A 125 -7.89 16.91 9.73
CA GLY A 125 -7.02 18.02 10.08
C GLY A 125 -5.67 17.50 10.59
N TYR A 126 -4.57 18.02 10.04
CA TYR A 126 -3.22 17.74 10.57
C TYR A 126 -3.10 18.08 12.07
N LYS A 127 -3.77 19.17 12.49
CA LYS A 127 -3.83 19.59 13.88
C LYS A 127 -4.64 18.62 14.74
N ASP A 128 -5.70 18.05 14.20
CA ASP A 128 -6.60 17.12 14.89
C ASP A 128 -5.88 15.77 15.00
N ILE A 129 -5.98 14.92 13.98
CA ILE A 129 -5.47 13.55 14.00
C ILE A 129 -4.07 13.41 13.42
N GLY A 130 -3.60 14.36 12.60
CA GLY A 130 -2.33 14.19 11.87
C GLY A 130 -2.49 13.29 10.63
N SER A 131 -1.39 12.72 10.14
CA SER A 131 -1.44 11.77 9.03
C SER A 131 -1.97 10.42 9.52
N VAL A 132 -3.11 9.98 9.00
CA VAL A 132 -3.67 8.65 9.27
C VAL A 132 -2.98 7.65 8.35
N SER A 133 -2.37 6.61 8.93
CA SER A 133 -1.71 5.55 8.15
C SER A 133 -2.62 4.35 7.93
N HIS A 134 -3.41 3.99 8.95
CA HIS A 134 -4.32 2.85 8.96
C HIS A 134 -5.60 3.23 9.68
N LEU A 135 -6.72 2.65 9.24
CA LEU A 135 -8.04 2.94 9.77
C LEU A 135 -8.88 1.66 9.87
N GLY A 136 -9.61 1.51 10.97
CA GLY A 136 -10.65 0.50 11.14
C GLY A 136 -11.99 1.17 11.46
N MET A 137 -13.08 0.54 11.03
CA MET A 137 -14.43 1.10 11.17
C MET A 137 -15.33 0.15 11.96
N THR A 138 -16.04 0.67 12.96
CA THR A 138 -17.05 -0.08 13.71
C THR A 138 -18.35 -0.18 12.90
N LYS A 139 -19.25 -1.09 13.29
CA LYS A 139 -20.61 -1.18 12.70
C LYS A 139 -21.45 0.09 12.88
N THR A 140 -21.11 0.95 13.85
CA THR A 140 -21.77 2.24 14.06
C THR A 140 -21.19 3.36 13.20
N GLY A 141 -20.13 3.08 12.43
CA GLY A 141 -19.41 4.06 11.61
C GLY A 141 -18.36 4.86 12.37
N ASP A 142 -18.10 4.53 13.64
CA ASP A 142 -16.98 5.13 14.39
C ASP A 142 -15.65 4.62 13.80
N LEU A 143 -14.64 5.49 13.79
CA LEU A 143 -13.36 5.20 13.16
C LEU A 143 -12.26 5.12 14.21
N TRP A 144 -11.45 4.08 14.12
CA TRP A 144 -10.21 3.94 14.86
C TRP A 144 -9.05 4.12 13.91
N ALA A 145 -8.08 4.95 14.26
CA ALA A 145 -6.93 5.25 13.42
C ALA A 145 -5.63 5.21 14.21
N THR A 146 -4.55 4.78 13.55
CA THR A 146 -3.18 4.93 14.08
C THR A 146 -2.43 6.01 13.31
N ASN A 147 -1.61 6.76 14.04
CA ASN A 147 -0.73 7.79 13.50
C ASN A 147 0.51 7.97 14.39
N TYR A 148 1.37 8.94 14.03
CA TYR A 148 2.60 9.21 14.76
C TYR A 148 2.40 9.79 16.19
N LYS A 149 1.23 10.35 16.50
CA LYS A 149 0.85 10.86 17.82
C LYS A 149 0.27 9.78 18.74
N GLY A 150 -0.41 8.77 18.19
CA GLY A 150 -1.05 7.71 18.98
C GLY A 150 -2.23 7.05 18.27
N VAL A 151 -3.23 6.64 19.07
CA VAL A 151 -4.47 6.01 18.59
C VAL A 151 -5.62 7.01 18.68
N GLY A 152 -6.23 7.30 17.53
CA GLY A 152 -7.41 8.17 17.43
C GLY A 152 -8.71 7.38 17.39
N LEU A 153 -9.73 7.91 18.04
CA LEU A 153 -11.13 7.52 17.89
C LEU A 153 -11.92 8.72 17.36
N TYR A 154 -12.49 8.56 16.16
CA TYR A 154 -13.51 9.43 15.62
C TYR A 154 -14.89 8.87 15.95
N LYS A 155 -15.71 9.66 16.65
CA LYS A 155 -17.09 9.28 16.94
C LYS A 155 -18.02 9.91 15.91
N GLN A 156 -18.75 9.08 15.18
CA GLN A 156 -19.65 9.54 14.12
C GLN A 156 -20.79 10.42 14.69
N ALA A 157 -21.23 10.12 15.92
CA ALA A 157 -22.32 10.83 16.58
C ALA A 157 -21.98 12.30 16.93
N ASP A 158 -20.73 12.58 17.32
CA ASP A 158 -20.28 13.92 17.71
C ASP A 158 -19.37 14.59 16.66
N LYS A 159 -18.98 13.84 15.62
CA LYS A 159 -18.09 14.26 14.53
C LYS A 159 -16.75 14.79 15.04
N SER A 160 -16.21 14.20 16.10
CA SER A 160 -14.98 14.66 16.74
C SER A 160 -13.95 13.54 16.93
N TRP A 161 -12.68 13.94 16.90
CA TRP A 161 -11.54 13.07 17.21
C TRP A 161 -11.17 13.17 18.69
N THR A 162 -10.88 12.02 19.29
CA THR A 162 -10.18 11.90 20.57
C THR A 162 -8.91 11.08 20.36
N ILE A 163 -7.80 11.48 21.00
CA ILE A 163 -6.50 10.83 20.80
C ILE A 163 -5.97 10.32 22.13
N THR A 164 -5.65 9.03 22.15
CA THR A 164 -4.77 8.45 23.17
C THR A 164 -3.34 8.55 22.67
N GLU A 165 -2.55 9.42 23.30
CA GLU A 165 -1.11 9.59 23.00
C GLU A 165 -0.38 8.26 23.08
N LYS A 166 0.58 8.01 22.19
CA LYS A 166 1.29 6.72 22.10
C LYS A 166 1.98 6.31 23.40
N GLU A 167 2.43 7.26 24.22
CA GLU A 167 3.04 7.03 25.54
C GLU A 167 2.03 6.48 26.57
N LYS A 168 0.73 6.64 26.30
CA LYS A 168 -0.39 6.15 27.12
C LYS A 168 -1.03 4.87 26.55
N VAL A 169 -0.59 4.43 25.37
CA VAL A 169 -1.09 3.20 24.74
C VAL A 169 -0.30 2.02 25.30
N GLY A 170 -0.94 1.19 26.12
CA GLY A 170 -0.33 0.05 26.79
C GLY A 170 0.51 0.42 28.03
N ASP A 171 1.01 -0.61 28.72
CA ASP A 171 1.85 -0.45 29.90
C ASP A 171 3.28 -0.07 29.47
N GLY A 172 3.57 1.22 29.36
CA GLY A 172 4.88 1.76 28.98
C GLY A 172 4.95 2.49 27.64
N GLY A 173 3.81 2.61 26.94
CA GLY A 173 3.71 3.25 25.64
C GLY A 173 4.15 2.35 24.48
N VAL A 174 3.98 2.86 23.25
CA VAL A 174 4.39 2.19 22.01
C VAL A 174 5.27 3.12 21.19
N ASP A 175 6.44 2.65 20.79
CA ASP A 175 7.39 3.46 19.99
C ASP A 175 6.83 3.82 18.61
N MET A 176 6.21 2.83 17.95
CA MET A 176 5.63 2.92 16.62
C MET A 176 4.37 2.08 16.53
N LEU A 177 3.26 2.71 16.13
CA LEU A 177 2.02 2.04 15.76
C LEU A 177 2.05 1.75 14.26
N THR A 178 1.72 0.53 13.87
CA THR A 178 1.87 0.05 12.50
C THR A 178 0.57 -0.39 11.86
N ASP A 179 -0.48 -0.70 12.63
CA ASP A 179 -1.78 -1.09 12.07
C ASP A 179 -2.92 -0.97 13.10
N VAL A 180 -4.17 -1.01 12.63
CA VAL A 180 -5.38 -1.05 13.46
C VAL A 180 -6.44 -1.96 12.85
N ALA A 181 -7.10 -2.76 13.68
CA ALA A 181 -8.25 -3.58 13.32
C ALA A 181 -9.35 -3.41 14.36
N VAL A 182 -10.61 -3.64 13.98
CA VAL A 182 -11.77 -3.44 14.87
C VAL A 182 -12.57 -4.73 14.92
N GLY A 183 -12.62 -5.38 16.08
CA GLY A 183 -13.39 -6.61 16.27
C GLY A 183 -14.89 -6.42 16.05
N GLY A 184 -15.62 -7.51 15.88
CA GLY A 184 -17.07 -7.49 15.61
C GLY A 184 -17.91 -6.91 16.76
N ASP A 185 -17.33 -6.79 17.95
CA ASP A 185 -17.85 -6.14 19.15
C ASP A 185 -17.52 -4.63 19.21
N GLY A 186 -16.82 -4.10 18.21
CA GLY A 186 -16.35 -2.71 18.15
C GLY A 186 -15.04 -2.47 18.90
N THR A 187 -14.43 -3.49 19.49
CA THR A 187 -13.18 -3.34 20.23
C THR A 187 -12.01 -3.10 19.26
N PRO A 188 -11.25 -2.00 19.39
CA PRO A 188 -10.06 -1.79 18.58
C PRO A 188 -8.89 -2.63 19.07
N TRP A 189 -8.09 -3.06 18.10
CA TRP A 189 -6.80 -3.70 18.27
C TRP A 189 -5.78 -2.89 17.50
N VAL A 190 -4.61 -2.68 18.09
CA VAL A 190 -3.50 -1.96 17.44
C VAL A 190 -2.23 -2.80 17.48
N SER A 191 -1.45 -2.72 16.42
CA SER A 191 -0.12 -3.31 16.37
C SER A 191 0.94 -2.23 16.50
N GLY A 192 2.02 -2.58 17.20
CA GLY A 192 3.30 -1.88 17.08
C GLY A 192 4.41 -2.88 16.75
N SER A 193 5.65 -2.39 16.67
CA SER A 193 6.80 -3.18 16.18
C SER A 193 6.98 -4.56 16.83
N LYS A 194 6.57 -4.76 18.09
CA LYS A 194 6.72 -6.02 18.84
C LYS A 194 5.55 -6.34 19.77
N VAL A 195 4.43 -5.63 19.63
CA VAL A 195 3.31 -5.73 20.57
C VAL A 195 2.00 -5.65 19.81
N ILE A 196 1.02 -6.43 20.27
CA ILE A 196 -0.38 -6.26 19.91
C ILE A 196 -1.12 -5.86 21.18
N LEU A 197 -1.96 -4.83 21.06
CA LEU A 197 -2.75 -4.30 22.17
C LEU A 197 -4.23 -4.33 21.79
N LYS A 198 -5.08 -4.67 22.76
CA LYS A 198 -6.55 -4.60 22.68
C LYS A 198 -7.05 -3.57 23.68
N LEU A 199 -8.06 -2.78 23.33
CA LEU A 199 -8.73 -1.92 24.30
C LEU A 199 -9.78 -2.71 25.10
N ALA A 200 -9.52 -2.98 26.37
CA ALA A 200 -10.45 -3.65 27.28
C ALA A 200 -11.05 -2.63 28.25
N GLY A 201 -12.27 -2.16 27.95
CA GLY A 201 -12.88 -1.04 28.67
C GLY A 201 -12.18 0.27 28.33
N ASP A 202 -11.53 0.89 29.30
CA ASP A 202 -10.73 2.11 29.13
C ASP A 202 -9.22 1.86 29.14
N LYS A 203 -8.78 0.60 29.29
CA LYS A 203 -7.37 0.22 29.37
C LYS A 203 -6.91 -0.58 28.16
N TRP A 204 -5.78 -0.17 27.58
CA TRP A 204 -5.04 -0.98 26.62
C TRP A 204 -4.33 -2.14 27.32
N THR A 205 -4.58 -3.35 26.84
CA THR A 205 -4.00 -4.58 27.39
C THR A 205 -3.15 -5.28 26.33
N ASN A 206 -1.95 -5.72 26.71
CA ASN A 206 -1.09 -6.52 25.86
C ASN A 206 -1.72 -7.88 25.58
N VAL A 207 -1.62 -8.32 24.33
CA VAL A 207 -1.96 -9.68 23.92
C VAL A 207 -0.74 -10.57 24.14
N ASP A 208 -0.95 -11.76 24.70
CA ASP A 208 0.15 -12.73 24.87
C ASP A 208 0.56 -13.35 23.53
N LEU A 209 1.71 -12.92 23.02
CA LEU A 209 2.30 -13.41 21.78
C LEU A 209 3.33 -14.53 22.00
N ALA A 210 3.48 -15.07 23.21
CA ALA A 210 4.51 -16.07 23.51
C ALA A 210 4.43 -17.32 22.61
N ALA A 211 3.22 -17.67 22.16
CA ALA A 211 3.01 -18.77 21.20
C ALA A 211 3.76 -18.57 19.87
N LEU A 212 4.01 -17.32 19.48
CA LEU A 212 4.69 -16.95 18.24
C LEU A 212 6.23 -16.93 18.37
N GLY A 213 6.77 -17.10 19.58
CA GLY A 213 8.21 -17.08 19.86
C GLY A 213 8.79 -15.68 20.12
N ASP A 214 10.12 -15.57 20.09
CA ASP A 214 10.85 -14.38 20.61
C ASP A 214 10.75 -13.12 19.74
N ASN A 215 10.30 -13.23 18.49
CA ASN A 215 10.19 -12.07 17.58
C ASN A 215 8.89 -12.12 16.76
N PRO A 216 7.74 -11.89 17.42
CA PRO A 216 6.43 -12.02 16.80
C PRO A 216 6.06 -10.78 15.99
N TYR A 217 6.72 -10.58 14.85
CA TYR A 217 6.44 -9.44 13.99
C TYR A 217 5.12 -9.66 13.24
N ILE A 218 4.15 -8.80 13.50
CA ILE A 218 2.86 -8.78 12.80
C ILE A 218 2.92 -7.67 11.76
N PHE A 219 2.90 -8.05 10.48
CA PHE A 219 3.03 -7.12 9.35
C PHE A 219 1.71 -6.41 9.02
N ARG A 220 0.59 -7.11 9.17
CA ARG A 220 -0.76 -6.61 8.93
C ARG A 220 -1.74 -7.19 9.92
N MET A 221 -2.77 -6.43 10.22
CA MET A 221 -3.96 -6.90 10.92
C MET A 221 -5.20 -6.71 10.05
N GLY A 222 -6.23 -7.48 10.34
CA GLY A 222 -7.49 -7.40 9.63
C GLY A 222 -8.59 -8.08 10.41
N THR A 223 -9.83 -7.73 10.10
CA THR A 223 -11.01 -8.30 10.74
C THR A 223 -11.78 -9.13 9.73
N SER A 224 -12.09 -10.37 10.09
CA SER A 224 -12.96 -11.21 9.26
C SER A 224 -14.40 -10.68 9.26
N PRO A 225 -15.25 -11.09 8.31
CA PRO A 225 -16.69 -10.80 8.32
C PRO A 225 -17.41 -11.27 9.60
N THR A 226 -16.88 -12.28 10.31
CA THR A 226 -17.40 -12.75 11.60
C THR A 226 -17.00 -11.86 12.78
N GLY A 227 -16.10 -10.90 12.56
CA GLY A 227 -15.60 -9.99 13.59
C GLY A 227 -14.40 -10.51 14.37
N ASP A 228 -13.84 -11.64 13.98
CA ASP A 228 -12.58 -12.14 14.53
C ASP A 228 -11.42 -11.28 14.00
N VAL A 229 -10.44 -10.98 14.86
CA VAL A 229 -9.27 -10.20 14.46
C VAL A 229 -8.11 -11.15 14.19
N PHE A 230 -7.43 -10.92 13.08
CA PHE A 230 -6.27 -11.68 12.65
C PHE A 230 -5.06 -10.77 12.46
N GLY A 231 -3.88 -11.34 12.65
CA GLY A 231 -2.60 -10.77 12.26
C GLY A 231 -1.88 -11.69 11.28
N GLN A 232 -0.96 -11.12 10.51
CA GLN A 232 -0.09 -11.88 9.62
C GLN A 232 1.37 -11.79 10.08
N THR A 233 2.02 -12.94 10.26
CA THR A 233 3.48 -13.03 10.38
C THR A 233 4.11 -13.35 9.02
N SER A 234 5.43 -13.56 8.97
CA SER A 234 6.11 -13.93 7.73
C SER A 234 5.66 -15.29 7.17
N ARG A 235 5.05 -16.17 7.98
CA ARG A 235 4.73 -17.56 7.62
C ARG A 235 3.38 -18.06 8.12
N GLU A 236 2.70 -17.30 8.96
CA GLU A 236 1.50 -17.74 9.64
C GLU A 236 0.44 -16.65 9.52
N LEU A 237 -0.81 -17.09 9.38
CA LEU A 237 -1.96 -16.29 9.79
C LEU A 237 -2.19 -16.57 11.27
N VAL A 238 -2.50 -15.53 12.03
CA VAL A 238 -2.61 -15.59 13.49
C VAL A 238 -3.97 -15.08 13.90
N LYS A 239 -4.79 -15.92 14.53
CA LYS A 239 -6.03 -15.47 15.16
C LYS A 239 -5.71 -14.83 16.50
N LEU A 240 -6.12 -13.58 16.68
CA LEU A 240 -5.89 -12.80 17.89
C LEU A 240 -7.10 -12.92 18.84
N GLY A 241 -6.83 -13.15 20.12
CA GLY A 241 -7.85 -13.40 21.15
C GLY A 241 -7.21 -13.51 22.54
N ASP A 242 -7.94 -14.10 23.50
CA ASP A 242 -7.39 -14.40 24.83
C ASP A 242 -6.20 -15.38 24.75
N LYS A 243 -6.22 -16.22 23.71
CA LYS A 243 -5.09 -17.04 23.28
C LYS A 243 -4.86 -16.77 21.80
N VAL A 244 -3.59 -16.73 21.44
CA VAL A 244 -3.17 -16.64 20.06
C VAL A 244 -3.18 -18.04 19.42
N GLU A 245 -3.86 -18.17 18.28
CA GLU A 245 -3.91 -19.41 17.51
C GLU A 245 -3.20 -19.22 16.16
N LYS A 246 -2.38 -20.20 15.78
CA LYS A 246 -1.60 -20.17 14.53
C LYS A 246 -2.30 -20.98 13.45
N ILE A 247 -2.25 -20.45 12.24
CA ILE A 247 -2.65 -21.13 11.01
C ILE A 247 -1.44 -21.07 10.07
N GLU A 248 -0.81 -22.23 9.87
CA GLU A 248 0.39 -22.32 9.05
C GLU A 248 0.08 -22.10 7.58
N ILE A 249 0.79 -21.17 6.95
CA ILE A 249 0.82 -21.05 5.50
C ILE A 249 1.85 -22.09 5.03
N ASN A 250 1.39 -23.29 4.67
CA ASN A 250 2.19 -24.48 4.36
C ASN A 250 3.09 -24.37 3.10
N SER A 251 3.88 -23.31 2.99
CA SER A 251 4.82 -23.07 1.89
C SER A 251 6.20 -22.72 2.44
N LYS A 252 7.19 -23.53 2.07
CA LYS A 252 8.59 -23.32 2.47
C LYS A 252 9.18 -22.00 1.95
N ASN A 253 8.59 -21.44 0.90
CA ASN A 253 9.07 -20.24 0.22
C ASN A 253 8.26 -18.99 0.58
N PHE A 254 7.15 -19.15 1.31
CA PHE A 254 6.33 -18.01 1.69
C PHE A 254 7.04 -17.19 2.76
N MET A 255 7.48 -15.98 2.39
CA MET A 255 8.06 -15.00 3.30
C MET A 255 7.29 -13.67 3.16
N GLY A 256 6.40 -13.41 4.11
CA GLY A 256 5.45 -12.28 4.10
C GLY A 256 6.02 -10.93 4.54
N TYR A 257 7.20 -10.51 4.09
CA TYR A 257 7.81 -9.25 4.54
C TYR A 257 7.10 -7.97 4.04
N SER A 258 6.24 -8.09 3.04
CA SER A 258 5.48 -6.96 2.44
C SER A 258 3.99 -7.27 2.34
N ALA A 259 3.50 -8.13 3.23
CA ALA A 259 2.32 -8.89 2.93
C ALA A 259 1.05 -8.04 2.97
N ALA A 260 0.27 -8.14 1.89
CA ALA A 260 -1.12 -7.75 1.91
C ALA A 260 -1.92 -8.92 2.50
N MET A 261 -2.94 -8.61 3.28
CA MET A 261 -3.87 -9.57 3.87
C MET A 261 -5.28 -9.02 3.69
N GLU A 262 -6.14 -9.77 3.01
CA GLU A 262 -7.49 -9.32 2.68
C GLU A 262 -8.52 -10.40 2.94
N PHE A 263 -9.57 -10.07 3.70
CA PHE A 263 -10.69 -10.95 3.93
C PHE A 263 -11.74 -10.79 2.83
N GLY A 264 -12.21 -11.92 2.31
CA GLY A 264 -13.37 -11.96 1.43
C GLY A 264 -14.67 -12.09 2.23
N PRO A 265 -15.82 -11.83 1.60
CA PRO A 265 -17.13 -11.91 2.27
C PRO A 265 -17.51 -13.33 2.69
N THR A 266 -16.80 -14.37 2.22
CA THR A 266 -16.97 -15.77 2.63
C THR A 266 -16.24 -16.12 3.94
N GLY A 267 -15.46 -15.19 4.50
CA GLY A 267 -14.64 -15.42 5.70
C GLY A 267 -13.26 -16.00 5.43
N LYS A 268 -12.97 -16.36 4.18
CA LYS A 268 -11.62 -16.71 3.75
C LYS A 268 -10.74 -15.47 3.69
N VAL A 269 -9.43 -15.71 3.72
CA VAL A 269 -8.41 -14.65 3.65
C VAL A 269 -7.41 -14.97 2.55
N ALA A 270 -7.07 -13.95 1.77
CA ALA A 270 -5.94 -13.98 0.86
C ALA A 270 -4.75 -13.30 1.53
N VAL A 271 -3.57 -13.89 1.37
CA VAL A 271 -2.29 -13.33 1.84
C VAL A 271 -1.23 -13.45 0.75
N SER A 272 -0.32 -12.49 0.71
CA SER A 272 0.77 -12.46 -0.25
C SER A 272 2.16 -12.51 0.39
N SER A 273 3.13 -13.09 -0.31
CA SER A 273 4.55 -13.05 0.06
C SER A 273 5.26 -11.89 -0.63
N SER A 274 6.42 -11.46 -0.15
CA SER A 274 7.24 -10.47 -0.87
C SER A 274 7.84 -11.00 -2.17
N LEU A 275 7.68 -12.30 -2.44
CA LEU A 275 8.22 -13.01 -3.60
C LEU A 275 7.15 -13.37 -4.62
N CYS A 276 5.98 -12.74 -4.59
CA CYS A 276 4.90 -13.01 -5.53
C CYS A 276 4.15 -14.34 -5.33
N ASP A 277 4.28 -14.99 -4.18
CA ASP A 277 3.43 -16.13 -3.83
C ASP A 277 2.11 -15.65 -3.23
N LEU A 278 1.03 -16.35 -3.57
CA LEU A 278 -0.30 -16.16 -3.03
C LEU A 278 -0.71 -17.37 -2.20
N ALA A 279 -1.34 -17.10 -1.07
CA ALA A 279 -2.12 -18.09 -0.36
C ALA A 279 -3.54 -17.59 -0.14
N ARG A 280 -4.49 -18.51 -0.16
CA ARG A 280 -5.87 -18.29 0.27
C ARG A 280 -6.21 -19.37 1.28
N LEU A 281 -6.68 -18.96 2.45
CA LEU A 281 -6.95 -19.83 3.58
C LEU A 281 -8.39 -19.67 4.03
N ASP A 282 -8.97 -20.77 4.52
CA ASP A 282 -10.18 -20.74 5.33
C ASP A 282 -9.77 -20.88 6.81
N PRO A 283 -9.89 -19.82 7.63
CA PRO A 283 -9.57 -19.92 9.05
C PRO A 283 -10.37 -20.99 9.80
N ALA A 284 -11.55 -21.37 9.31
CA ALA A 284 -12.35 -22.45 9.89
C ALA A 284 -11.91 -23.85 9.42
N ALA A 285 -11.12 -23.94 8.35
CA ALA A 285 -10.54 -25.17 7.82
C ALA A 285 -9.03 -25.00 7.55
N PRO A 286 -8.20 -24.79 8.60
CA PRO A 286 -6.81 -24.35 8.47
C PRO A 286 -5.88 -25.35 7.76
N ALA A 287 -6.31 -26.59 7.53
CA ALA A 287 -5.55 -27.57 6.77
C ALA A 287 -5.62 -27.34 5.25
N ASP A 288 -6.64 -26.64 4.75
CA ASP A 288 -6.91 -26.46 3.32
C ASP A 288 -6.31 -25.15 2.81
N VAL A 289 -4.99 -25.13 2.64
CA VAL A 289 -4.26 -23.97 2.10
C VAL A 289 -4.24 -24.03 0.58
N TRP A 290 -4.90 -23.06 -0.07
CA TRP A 290 -4.76 -22.84 -1.50
C TRP A 290 -3.51 -22.00 -1.75
N LEU A 291 -2.62 -22.48 -2.62
CA LEU A 291 -1.34 -21.84 -2.93
C LEU A 291 -1.16 -21.67 -4.43
N VAL A 292 -0.67 -20.50 -4.83
CA VAL A 292 -0.19 -20.20 -6.18
C VAL A 292 1.15 -19.49 -6.03
N ASN A 293 2.18 -20.07 -6.63
CA ASN A 293 3.55 -19.62 -6.53
C ASN A 293 3.87 -18.67 -7.69
N LYS A 294 4.92 -17.85 -7.52
CA LYS A 294 5.25 -16.80 -8.48
C LYS A 294 5.47 -17.28 -9.92
N GLU A 295 5.88 -18.53 -10.15
CA GLU A 295 6.08 -19.05 -11.51
C GLU A 295 4.75 -19.25 -12.26
N GLU A 296 3.65 -19.33 -11.52
CA GLU A 296 2.29 -19.47 -12.05
C GLU A 296 1.58 -18.11 -12.18
N LEU A 297 2.20 -17.03 -11.70
CA LEU A 297 1.65 -15.68 -11.73
C LEU A 297 2.57 -14.70 -12.46
N ASP A 298 2.01 -13.85 -13.31
CA ASP A 298 2.76 -12.70 -13.83
C ASP A 298 2.90 -11.59 -12.78
N CYS A 299 3.74 -11.84 -11.78
CA CYS A 299 3.98 -10.90 -10.69
C CYS A 299 5.48 -10.71 -10.48
N LEU A 300 5.93 -9.48 -10.76
CA LEU A 300 7.24 -9.00 -10.37
C LEU A 300 7.24 -8.39 -8.95
N SER A 301 6.21 -7.61 -8.63
CA SER A 301 6.01 -7.04 -7.29
C SER A 301 4.55 -6.74 -7.01
N PHE A 302 4.05 -7.20 -5.87
CA PHE A 302 2.70 -6.88 -5.42
C PHE A 302 2.54 -5.39 -5.13
N GLN A 303 1.40 -4.85 -5.52
CA GLN A 303 0.96 -3.49 -5.18
C GLN A 303 -0.32 -3.53 -4.36
N ALA A 304 -1.29 -4.38 -4.74
CA ALA A 304 -2.56 -4.52 -4.04
C ALA A 304 -3.11 -5.94 -4.14
N LEU A 305 -3.99 -6.28 -3.19
CA LEU A 305 -4.67 -7.55 -3.07
C LEU A 305 -6.16 -7.29 -2.80
N ALA A 306 -7.04 -8.20 -3.22
CA ALA A 306 -8.40 -8.31 -2.72
C ALA A 306 -8.92 -9.75 -2.87
N LEU A 307 -9.92 -10.13 -2.09
CA LEU A 307 -10.59 -11.43 -2.18
C LEU A 307 -12.10 -11.24 -2.31
N ASP A 308 -12.69 -11.81 -3.34
CA ASP A 308 -14.14 -11.69 -3.58
C ASP A 308 -14.94 -12.91 -3.10
N GLY A 309 -16.27 -12.83 -3.20
CA GLY A 309 -17.20 -13.87 -2.79
C GLY A 309 -17.25 -15.11 -3.69
N GLN A 310 -16.56 -15.12 -4.83
CA GLN A 310 -16.28 -16.32 -5.63
C GLN A 310 -14.94 -16.96 -5.25
N ASP A 311 -14.36 -16.50 -4.15
CA ASP A 311 -13.03 -16.80 -3.67
C ASP A 311 -11.92 -16.43 -4.69
N ARG A 312 -12.15 -15.54 -5.65
CA ARG A 312 -11.09 -15.13 -6.58
C ARG A 312 -10.15 -14.15 -5.88
N VAL A 313 -8.85 -14.37 -6.04
CA VAL A 313 -7.81 -13.47 -5.52
C VAL A 313 -7.45 -12.48 -6.62
N TRP A 314 -7.69 -11.19 -6.37
CA TRP A 314 -7.36 -10.09 -7.26
C TRP A 314 -6.02 -9.51 -6.87
N VAL A 315 -5.11 -9.39 -7.83
CA VAL A 315 -3.72 -9.01 -7.61
C VAL A 315 -3.33 -7.91 -8.56
N ALA A 316 -3.01 -6.74 -8.03
CA ALA A 316 -2.26 -5.75 -8.79
C ALA A 316 -0.77 -5.98 -8.61
N SER A 317 -0.06 -6.01 -9.74
CA SER A 317 1.39 -5.93 -9.79
C SER A 317 1.81 -4.77 -10.68
N ARG A 318 3.11 -4.51 -10.77
CA ARG A 318 3.64 -3.55 -11.75
C ARG A 318 3.53 -4.02 -13.21
N GLU A 319 3.16 -5.28 -13.44
CA GLU A 319 2.97 -5.85 -14.78
C GLU A 319 1.50 -5.91 -15.21
N GLY A 320 0.57 -5.56 -14.31
CA GLY A 320 -0.85 -5.49 -14.61
C GLY A 320 -1.73 -6.01 -13.47
N LEU A 321 -2.91 -6.50 -13.83
CA LEU A 321 -3.88 -7.09 -12.92
C LEU A 321 -4.04 -8.58 -13.23
N SER A 322 -3.97 -9.42 -12.20
CA SER A 322 -4.23 -10.86 -12.28
C SER A 322 -5.39 -11.23 -11.37
N VAL A 323 -6.38 -11.95 -11.92
CA VAL A 323 -7.53 -12.46 -11.15
C VAL A 323 -7.48 -13.97 -11.13
N VAL A 324 -7.16 -14.54 -9.96
CA VAL A 324 -6.87 -15.97 -9.82
C VAL A 324 -8.06 -16.69 -9.22
N GLY A 325 -8.64 -17.61 -9.97
CA GLY A 325 -9.79 -18.40 -9.55
C GLY A 325 -9.47 -19.49 -8.52
N PRO A 326 -10.49 -20.13 -7.92
CA PRO A 326 -10.31 -21.28 -7.05
C PRO A 326 -9.62 -22.47 -7.74
N ASP A 327 -9.67 -22.56 -9.06
CA ASP A 327 -8.98 -23.56 -9.87
C ASP A 327 -7.50 -23.21 -10.17
N LYS A 328 -6.98 -22.13 -9.57
CA LYS A 328 -5.61 -21.59 -9.74
C LYS A 328 -5.32 -21.03 -11.13
N LYS A 329 -6.32 -20.85 -11.99
CA LYS A 329 -6.12 -20.18 -13.28
C LYS A 329 -6.24 -18.67 -13.11
N ALA A 330 -5.29 -17.95 -13.68
CA ALA A 330 -5.32 -16.50 -13.74
C ALA A 330 -6.03 -16.03 -15.02
N THR A 331 -6.86 -15.01 -14.87
CA THR A 331 -7.20 -14.08 -15.96
C THR A 331 -6.29 -12.87 -15.82
N GLU A 332 -5.47 -12.60 -16.83
CA GLU A 332 -4.45 -11.56 -16.78
C GLU A 332 -4.83 -10.37 -17.67
N TYR A 333 -4.67 -9.17 -17.12
CA TYR A 333 -4.77 -7.88 -17.81
C TYR A 333 -3.42 -7.20 -17.71
N GLY A 334 -2.53 -7.53 -18.65
CA GLY A 334 -1.18 -6.95 -18.69
C GLY A 334 -1.19 -5.44 -18.88
N THR A 335 -0.08 -4.78 -18.56
CA THR A 335 0.11 -3.33 -18.74
C THR A 335 -0.37 -2.87 -20.13
N GLY A 336 -1.19 -1.82 -20.14
CA GLY A 336 -1.74 -1.22 -21.37
C GLY A 336 -2.93 -1.96 -21.99
N THR A 337 -3.37 -3.12 -21.48
CA THR A 337 -4.53 -3.85 -22.04
C THR A 337 -5.89 -3.31 -21.58
N VAL A 338 -5.92 -2.59 -20.46
CA VAL A 338 -7.10 -1.89 -19.92
C VAL A 338 -6.71 -0.44 -19.72
N MET A 339 -7.31 0.45 -20.51
CA MET A 339 -6.95 1.86 -20.52
C MET A 339 -7.21 2.55 -19.20
N GLU A 340 -8.25 2.15 -18.47
CA GLU A 340 -8.59 2.66 -17.15
C GLU A 340 -7.52 2.32 -16.11
N LEU A 341 -6.83 1.18 -16.27
CA LEU A 341 -5.79 0.71 -15.35
C LEU A 341 -4.37 1.20 -15.69
N VAL A 342 -4.16 1.95 -16.78
CA VAL A 342 -2.84 2.53 -17.12
C VAL A 342 -2.33 3.39 -15.95
N GLY A 343 -1.27 2.94 -15.28
CA GLY A 343 -0.69 3.51 -14.06
C GLY A 343 -0.37 2.43 -13.03
N THR A 344 -0.02 2.84 -11.81
CA THR A 344 0.17 1.90 -10.69
C THR A 344 -1.12 1.77 -9.89
N VAL A 345 -1.73 0.57 -9.90
CA VAL A 345 -2.87 0.24 -9.04
C VAL A 345 -2.36 0.04 -7.61
N SER A 346 -2.70 0.94 -6.69
CA SER A 346 -2.23 0.91 -5.30
C SER A 346 -3.17 0.17 -4.34
N HIS A 347 -4.47 0.13 -4.63
CA HIS A 347 -5.47 -0.57 -3.80
C HIS A 347 -6.58 -1.18 -4.66
N ILE A 348 -7.20 -2.26 -4.18
CA ILE A 348 -8.32 -2.96 -4.83
C ILE A 348 -9.41 -3.21 -3.78
N ALA A 349 -10.67 -3.00 -4.14
CA ALA A 349 -11.83 -3.42 -3.36
C ALA A 349 -12.83 -4.12 -4.27
N VAL A 350 -13.33 -5.30 -3.86
CA VAL A 350 -14.25 -6.10 -4.69
C VAL A 350 -15.52 -6.44 -3.91
N VAL A 351 -16.64 -5.90 -4.36
CA VAL A 351 -17.93 -6.02 -3.68
C VAL A 351 -18.58 -7.37 -4.00
N GLY A 352 -19.07 -8.06 -2.96
CA GLY A 352 -19.83 -9.31 -3.09
C GLY A 352 -19.02 -10.38 -3.82
N ALA A 353 -19.65 -11.07 -4.76
CA ALA A 353 -19.03 -12.08 -5.63
C ALA A 353 -18.03 -11.48 -6.66
N GLY A 354 -17.91 -10.15 -6.74
CA GLY A 354 -17.15 -9.44 -7.75
C GLY A 354 -17.77 -9.51 -9.16
N PRO A 355 -17.22 -8.75 -10.12
CA PRO A 355 -17.84 -8.62 -11.44
C PRO A 355 -17.47 -9.80 -12.34
N SER A 356 -18.19 -9.92 -13.46
CA SER A 356 -17.76 -10.75 -14.58
C SER A 356 -16.47 -10.17 -15.20
N LEU A 357 -15.54 -11.05 -15.57
CA LEU A 357 -14.27 -10.67 -16.16
C LEU A 357 -14.41 -10.56 -17.69
N PRO A 358 -14.20 -9.38 -18.30
CA PRO A 358 -14.08 -9.30 -19.75
C PRO A 358 -12.78 -9.96 -20.22
N ALA A 359 -12.70 -10.32 -21.50
CA ALA A 359 -11.43 -10.70 -22.09
C ALA A 359 -10.47 -9.51 -22.14
N ALA A 360 -9.18 -9.74 -21.90
CA ALA A 360 -8.16 -8.72 -22.10
C ALA A 360 -8.08 -8.33 -23.58
N GLY A 361 -8.06 -7.03 -23.86
CA GLY A 361 -7.82 -6.50 -25.19
C GLY A 361 -6.33 -6.54 -25.57
N PRO A 362 -5.98 -6.16 -26.81
CA PRO A 362 -4.58 -5.89 -27.15
C PRO A 362 -4.03 -4.75 -26.27
N ALA A 363 -2.74 -4.79 -25.97
CA ALA A 363 -2.10 -3.68 -25.28
C ALA A 363 -2.05 -2.44 -26.18
N HIS A 364 -2.52 -1.31 -25.66
CA HIS A 364 -2.27 -0.01 -26.25
C HIS A 364 -0.80 0.35 -26.04
N THR A 365 -0.14 0.85 -27.07
CA THR A 365 1.31 1.13 -27.03
C THR A 365 1.65 2.55 -27.52
N GLY A 366 2.76 3.08 -27.05
CA GLY A 366 3.33 4.36 -27.47
C GLY A 366 4.86 4.29 -27.57
N GLY A 367 5.51 5.44 -27.63
CA GLY A 367 6.96 5.57 -27.53
C GLY A 367 7.38 6.17 -26.19
N ILE A 368 8.60 5.88 -25.75
CA ILE A 368 9.25 6.54 -24.62
C ILE A 368 10.61 7.03 -25.06
N THR A 369 10.91 8.30 -24.82
CA THR A 369 12.23 8.91 -25.02
C THR A 369 12.71 9.56 -23.74
N GLY A 370 14.02 9.78 -23.62
CA GLY A 370 14.57 10.55 -22.52
C GLY A 370 16.08 10.71 -22.63
N LYS A 371 16.69 11.25 -21.57
CA LYS A 371 18.13 11.44 -21.44
C LYS A 371 18.64 10.87 -20.13
N VAL A 372 19.83 10.29 -20.14
CA VAL A 372 20.51 9.83 -18.93
C VAL A 372 21.67 10.75 -18.60
N LEU A 373 21.69 11.27 -17.37
CA LEU A 373 22.72 12.20 -16.88
C LEU A 373 23.41 11.66 -15.63
N MET A 374 24.72 11.88 -15.49
CA MET A 374 25.49 11.73 -14.26
C MET A 374 26.02 13.09 -13.82
N ASP A 375 25.64 13.55 -12.62
CA ASP A 375 26.02 14.87 -12.10
C ASP A 375 25.78 16.00 -13.14
N GLY A 376 24.65 15.91 -13.86
CA GLY A 376 24.26 16.83 -14.94
C GLY A 376 24.94 16.61 -16.30
N THR A 377 25.89 15.68 -16.41
CA THR A 377 26.59 15.36 -17.67
C THR A 377 25.96 14.17 -18.38
N ALA A 378 25.77 14.25 -19.70
CA ALA A 378 25.21 13.14 -20.48
C ALA A 378 26.05 11.86 -20.39
N ILE A 379 25.38 10.71 -20.20
CA ILE A 379 26.02 9.39 -20.20
C ILE A 379 25.87 8.76 -21.59
N ALA A 380 26.92 8.87 -22.41
CA ALA A 380 26.93 8.38 -23.78
C ALA A 380 27.36 6.92 -23.92
N ASN A 381 26.82 6.22 -24.92
CA ASN A 381 27.18 4.85 -25.29
C ASN A 381 27.05 3.83 -24.14
N SER A 382 26.18 4.09 -23.18
CA SER A 382 25.91 3.18 -22.05
C SER A 382 24.74 2.27 -22.36
N LYS A 383 24.82 1.01 -21.93
CA LYS A 383 23.66 0.11 -21.98
C LYS A 383 22.56 0.65 -21.07
N ILE A 384 21.33 0.58 -21.56
CA ILE A 384 20.14 1.01 -20.84
C ILE A 384 19.08 -0.08 -20.93
N GLU A 385 18.40 -0.32 -19.81
CA GLU A 385 17.22 -1.15 -19.74
C GLU A 385 16.05 -0.36 -19.17
N MET A 386 14.85 -0.70 -19.62
CA MET A 386 13.61 -0.16 -19.08
C MET A 386 12.62 -1.29 -18.84
N CYS A 387 12.05 -1.32 -17.64
CA CYS A 387 11.00 -2.26 -17.23
C CYS A 387 10.23 -1.68 -16.04
N PRO A 388 9.08 -2.26 -15.64
CA PRO A 388 8.28 -1.72 -14.55
C PRO A 388 9.02 -1.65 -13.21
N SER A 389 9.91 -2.61 -12.91
CA SER A 389 10.68 -2.66 -11.64
C SER A 389 12.09 -3.24 -11.81
N PRO A 390 13.07 -2.45 -12.29
CA PRO A 390 14.45 -2.91 -12.44
C PRO A 390 15.07 -3.30 -11.10
N GLN A 391 15.62 -4.50 -11.01
CA GLN A 391 16.23 -5.08 -9.81
C GLN A 391 17.76 -4.98 -9.89
N ILE A 392 18.37 -4.08 -9.11
CA ILE A 392 19.84 -3.91 -9.11
C ILE A 392 20.57 -4.98 -8.29
N PHE A 393 19.85 -5.76 -7.49
CA PHE A 393 20.40 -6.82 -6.65
C PHE A 393 20.11 -8.19 -7.26
N GLY A 394 21.09 -8.75 -7.97
CA GLY A 394 20.96 -10.08 -8.59
C GLY A 394 22.11 -10.39 -9.54
N SER A 395 22.23 -11.66 -9.96
CA SER A 395 23.12 -12.06 -11.04
C SER A 395 22.40 -11.85 -12.39
N GLY A 396 22.78 -10.82 -13.13
CA GLY A 396 22.20 -10.56 -14.45
C GLY A 396 21.97 -9.08 -14.71
N THR A 397 21.02 -8.79 -15.60
CA THR A 397 20.61 -7.42 -15.91
C THR A 397 19.39 -7.00 -15.08
N PRO A 398 19.21 -5.70 -14.80
CA PRO A 398 18.14 -5.23 -13.91
C PRO A 398 16.72 -5.62 -14.32
N CYS A 399 16.47 -5.76 -15.63
CA CYS A 399 15.16 -6.15 -16.15
C CYS A 399 15.06 -7.65 -16.51
N GLY A 400 16.05 -8.46 -16.12
CA GLY A 400 16.15 -9.87 -16.53
C GLY A 400 14.98 -10.76 -16.11
N SER A 401 14.25 -10.41 -15.05
CA SER A 401 13.08 -11.16 -14.57
C SER A 401 11.73 -10.60 -15.01
N SER A 402 11.69 -9.43 -15.67
CA SER A 402 10.41 -8.85 -16.12
C SER A 402 10.03 -9.37 -17.50
N LYS A 403 8.74 -9.66 -17.70
CA LYS A 403 8.23 -10.03 -19.02
C LYS A 403 8.16 -8.83 -19.97
N ILE A 404 8.03 -7.62 -19.42
CA ILE A 404 8.02 -6.37 -20.17
C ILE A 404 9.36 -5.68 -19.97
N LYS A 405 10.26 -5.83 -20.94
CA LYS A 405 11.58 -5.20 -20.92
C LYS A 405 11.96 -4.62 -22.27
N PHE A 406 12.73 -3.55 -22.21
CA PHE A 406 13.32 -2.88 -23.36
C PHE A 406 14.79 -2.68 -23.09
N GLU A 407 15.62 -2.92 -24.10
CA GLU A 407 17.08 -2.86 -24.01
C GLU A 407 17.60 -1.96 -25.12
N GLY A 408 18.60 -1.14 -24.84
CA GLY A 408 19.18 -0.23 -25.81
C GLY A 408 20.54 0.31 -25.36
N THR A 409 21.02 1.31 -26.12
CA THR A 409 22.26 2.03 -25.82
C THR A 409 21.99 3.52 -25.98
N THR A 410 22.43 4.33 -25.02
CA THR A 410 22.33 5.78 -25.11
C THR A 410 23.23 6.32 -26.24
N ASN A 411 22.79 7.36 -26.94
CA ASN A 411 23.60 7.99 -27.99
C ASN A 411 24.71 8.90 -27.41
N ASP A 412 25.42 9.64 -28.26
CA ASP A 412 26.47 10.60 -27.89
C ASP A 412 25.99 11.75 -26.97
N LYS A 413 24.69 12.01 -26.95
CA LYS A 413 24.02 13.01 -26.09
C LYS A 413 23.35 12.39 -24.86
N GLY A 414 23.56 11.09 -24.62
CA GLY A 414 22.91 10.36 -23.54
C GLY A 414 21.41 10.11 -23.75
N GLU A 415 20.91 10.31 -24.97
CA GLU A 415 19.48 10.11 -25.30
C GLU A 415 19.18 8.63 -25.56
N PHE A 416 17.96 8.22 -25.21
CA PHE A 416 17.40 6.90 -25.52
C PHE A 416 16.00 7.02 -26.10
N SER A 417 15.56 5.98 -26.81
CA SER A 417 14.22 5.86 -27.37
C SER A 417 13.79 4.39 -27.42
N PHE A 418 12.54 4.13 -27.02
CA PHE A 418 11.87 2.84 -27.15
C PHE A 418 10.52 3.04 -27.82
N GLU A 419 10.17 2.18 -28.76
CA GLU A 419 8.90 2.21 -29.50
C GLU A 419 8.02 1.03 -29.09
N ASN A 420 6.71 1.13 -29.37
CA ASN A 420 5.71 0.09 -29.07
C ASN A 420 5.72 -0.35 -27.60
N VAL A 421 5.98 0.59 -26.70
CA VAL A 421 5.96 0.38 -25.25
C VAL A 421 4.51 0.37 -24.79
N PRO A 422 4.00 -0.68 -24.12
CA PRO A 422 2.66 -0.66 -23.56
C PRO A 422 2.44 0.56 -22.66
N LEU A 423 1.24 1.13 -22.65
CA LEU A 423 0.99 2.30 -21.82
C LEU A 423 1.03 1.90 -20.33
N GLY A 424 1.94 2.49 -19.55
CA GLY A 424 2.16 2.14 -18.15
C GLY A 424 3.32 2.91 -17.52
N ASP A 425 3.62 2.58 -16.26
CA ASP A 425 4.77 3.16 -15.56
C ASP A 425 6.00 2.24 -15.70
N TYR A 426 7.13 2.88 -15.99
CA TYR A 426 8.41 2.19 -16.18
C TYR A 426 9.52 2.92 -15.43
N ASN A 427 10.58 2.18 -15.13
CA ASN A 427 11.78 2.71 -14.53
C ASN A 427 12.99 2.32 -15.38
N VAL A 428 14.05 3.10 -15.25
CA VAL A 428 15.23 2.98 -16.10
C VAL A 428 16.41 2.51 -15.28
N ALA A 429 17.17 1.57 -15.84
CA ALA A 429 18.48 1.19 -15.35
C ALA A 429 19.54 1.43 -16.42
N VAL A 430 20.70 1.92 -16.02
CA VAL A 430 21.82 2.23 -16.92
C VAL A 430 23.10 1.59 -16.38
N GLU A 431 23.93 1.08 -17.30
CA GLU A 431 25.26 0.56 -16.98
C GLU A 431 26.28 1.70 -17.00
N ILE A 432 26.91 1.95 -15.85
CA ILE A 432 27.92 2.99 -15.65
C ILE A 432 29.13 2.32 -15.00
N ASP A 433 30.30 2.44 -15.63
CA ASP A 433 31.56 1.84 -15.15
C ASP A 433 31.43 0.34 -14.87
N GLY A 434 30.68 -0.37 -15.72
CA GLY A 434 30.43 -1.81 -15.59
C GLY A 434 29.47 -2.20 -14.45
N LYS A 435 28.76 -1.23 -13.86
CA LYS A 435 27.79 -1.45 -12.79
C LYS A 435 26.42 -0.90 -13.17
N TRP A 436 25.39 -1.70 -12.93
CA TRP A 436 24.01 -1.25 -13.11
C TRP A 436 23.60 -0.29 -11.99
N ARG A 437 22.90 0.79 -12.38
CA ARG A 437 22.22 1.69 -11.46
C ARG A 437 20.79 1.88 -11.95
N SER A 438 19.81 1.81 -11.07
CA SER A 438 18.42 2.14 -11.37
C SER A 438 18.06 3.51 -10.81
N ASN A 439 17.11 4.16 -11.47
CA ASN A 439 16.45 5.34 -10.92
C ASN A 439 14.94 5.20 -11.13
N TYR A 440 14.19 5.62 -10.12
CA TYR A 440 12.74 5.61 -10.14
C TYR A 440 12.24 6.92 -10.73
N ILE A 441 11.60 6.82 -11.89
CA ILE A 441 11.02 7.99 -12.55
C ILE A 441 9.67 8.26 -11.88
N PRO A 442 9.32 9.53 -11.55
CA PRO A 442 7.97 9.86 -11.13
C PRO A 442 6.95 9.32 -12.13
N SER A 443 5.81 8.81 -11.64
CA SER A 443 4.79 8.21 -12.49
C SER A 443 4.43 9.13 -13.67
N PHE A 444 4.40 8.55 -14.86
CA PHE A 444 4.13 9.24 -16.12
C PHE A 444 3.15 8.47 -17.01
N ALA A 445 2.67 7.30 -16.58
CA ALA A 445 1.74 6.46 -17.33
C ALA A 445 0.54 7.24 -17.89
N THR A 446 -0.05 8.14 -17.09
CA THR A 446 -1.21 8.97 -17.47
C THR A 446 -0.92 9.98 -18.57
N LYS A 447 0.36 10.25 -18.85
CA LYS A 447 0.81 11.20 -19.88
C LYS A 447 1.15 10.51 -21.20
N MET A 448 1.32 9.19 -21.18
CA MET A 448 1.50 8.42 -22.41
C MET A 448 0.19 8.39 -23.21
N LYS A 449 0.30 8.39 -24.54
CA LYS A 449 -0.84 8.28 -25.45
C LYS A 449 -0.52 7.24 -26.51
N GLU A 450 -1.53 6.50 -26.93
CA GLU A 450 -1.38 5.49 -27.97
C GLU A 450 -0.80 6.09 -29.26
N GLY A 451 0.21 5.42 -29.81
CA GLY A 451 0.92 5.83 -31.02
C GLY A 451 1.80 7.08 -30.88
N ALA A 452 1.83 7.74 -29.72
CA ALA A 452 2.65 8.92 -29.48
C ALA A 452 3.89 8.58 -28.63
N SER A 453 4.98 9.30 -28.87
CA SER A 453 6.15 9.23 -27.98
C SER A 453 6.01 10.20 -26.82
N TYR A 454 6.30 9.74 -25.60
CA TYR A 454 6.37 10.56 -24.39
C TYR A 454 7.83 10.73 -23.96
N ASP A 455 8.24 11.99 -23.73
CA ASP A 455 9.57 12.31 -23.20
C ASP A 455 9.55 12.32 -21.67
N VAL A 456 10.23 11.37 -21.04
CA VAL A 456 10.36 11.28 -19.57
C VAL A 456 11.34 12.32 -19.01
N GLY A 457 12.01 13.09 -19.88
CA GLY A 457 12.99 14.09 -19.51
C GLY A 457 14.34 13.47 -19.15
N ALA A 458 14.99 14.03 -18.14
CA ALA A 458 16.30 13.59 -17.69
C ALA A 458 16.20 12.61 -16.49
N VAL A 459 16.77 11.43 -16.65
CA VAL A 459 17.01 10.46 -15.58
C VAL A 459 18.40 10.70 -15.03
N THR A 460 18.49 11.25 -13.82
CA THR A 460 19.74 11.74 -13.23
C THR A 460 20.32 10.76 -12.23
N TYR A 461 21.63 10.51 -12.29
CA TYR A 461 22.37 9.71 -11.33
C TYR A 461 23.45 10.57 -10.67
N SER A 462 23.77 10.26 -9.42
CA SER A 462 24.86 10.91 -8.69
C SER A 462 26.01 9.94 -8.47
N LYS A 463 27.24 10.45 -8.38
CA LYS A 463 28.36 9.66 -7.85
C LYS A 463 28.10 9.32 -6.37
N MET A 464 28.35 8.06 -6.03
CA MET A 464 28.32 7.61 -4.62
C MET A 464 29.60 8.02 -3.91
#